data_AF-L1IIV2-F1
#
_entry.id   AF-L1IIV2-F1
#
_cell.length_a   1.000
_cell.length_b   1.000
_cell.length_c   1.000
_cell.angle_alpha   90.00
_cell.angle_beta   90.00
_cell.angle_gamma   90.00
#
_symmetry.space_group_name_H-M   'P 1'
#
loop_
_entity.id
_entity.type
_entity.pdbx_description
1 polymer ?
#
loop_
_entity_poly.entity_id
_entity_poly.type
_entity_poly.pdbx_seq_one_letter_code
_entity_poly.pdbx_strand_id
1 'polypeptide(L)'
;MSNISIYDCVLFNNEIAMLYFRMHELFDVVDYYVVVEATTTFSGKSKSLIIPEKRHLFKKFEEKLIYFPIVHDLNFSDAWQREQFQRDCILRAIPHSLKDQDIVMLHDCDEIPNRTILEFIRSGKIALNPNGCTFPMDLWYFSMNFPPFADVWRPPNRGAVPFKKIRSYLQHISLD
;
A
#
# COMPACT_ATOMS: atom_id res chain seq x y z
N MET A 1 6.57 -31.38 4.63
CA MET A 1 6.15 -30.44 3.57
C MET A 1 7.17 -29.34 3.53
N SER A 2 7.69 -29.00 2.34
CA SER A 2 8.59 -27.87 2.19
C SER A 2 7.82 -26.59 2.57
N ASN A 3 8.43 -25.72 3.38
CA ASN A 3 7.77 -24.51 3.86
C ASN A 3 7.54 -23.56 2.67
N ILE A 4 6.30 -23.12 2.45
CA ILE A 4 5.94 -22.10 1.45
C ILE A 4 6.25 -20.74 2.06
N SER A 5 7.02 -19.92 1.36
CA SER A 5 7.27 -18.53 1.76
C SER A 5 6.38 -17.58 0.97
N ILE A 6 5.84 -16.56 1.63
CA ILE A 6 5.03 -15.52 0.98
C ILE A 6 5.81 -14.20 0.96
N TYR A 7 6.00 -13.66 -0.25
CA TYR A 7 6.63 -12.37 -0.53
C TYR A 7 5.56 -11.36 -0.93
N ASP A 8 5.40 -10.31 -0.13
CA ASP A 8 4.48 -9.21 -0.37
C ASP A 8 5.22 -8.03 -1.00
N CYS A 9 5.01 -7.79 -2.30
CA CYS A 9 5.72 -6.76 -3.05
C CYS A 9 4.85 -5.52 -3.24
N VAL A 10 5.41 -4.35 -2.90
CA VAL A 10 4.70 -3.07 -2.96
C VAL A 10 5.57 -2.02 -3.68
N LEU A 11 4.95 -1.30 -4.61
CA LEU A 11 5.51 -0.10 -5.22
C LEU A 11 5.20 1.09 -4.31
N PHE A 12 6.16 1.51 -3.49
CA PHE A 12 5.91 2.52 -2.48
C PHE A 12 5.97 3.95 -3.04
N ASN A 13 4.89 4.72 -2.83
CA ASN A 13 4.79 6.11 -3.27
C ASN A 13 4.12 7.03 -2.23
N ASN A 14 4.83 7.30 -1.13
CA ASN A 14 4.48 8.25 -0.05
C ASN A 14 3.42 7.79 0.96
N GLU A 15 2.84 6.60 0.81
CA GLU A 15 1.75 6.12 1.67
C GLU A 15 2.27 5.41 2.94
N ILE A 16 3.15 6.08 3.70
CA ILE A 16 3.85 5.45 4.83
C ILE A 16 2.91 4.85 5.89
N ALA A 17 1.81 5.54 6.20
CA ALA A 17 0.83 5.04 7.16
C ALA A 17 0.11 3.79 6.64
N MET A 18 -0.17 3.73 5.34
CA MET A 18 -0.81 2.58 4.71
C MET A 18 0.14 1.38 4.68
N LEU A 19 1.40 1.60 4.29
CA LEU A 19 2.41 0.54 4.29
C LEU A 19 2.61 -0.02 5.70
N TYR A 20 2.72 0.86 6.71
CA TYR A 20 2.85 0.44 8.11
C TYR A 20 1.64 -0.38 8.58
N PHE A 21 0.43 0.03 8.24
CA PHE A 21 -0.79 -0.71 8.55
C PHE A 21 -0.83 -2.08 7.85
N ARG A 22 -0.57 -2.13 6.54
CA ARG A 22 -0.45 -3.37 5.74
C ARG A 22 0.53 -4.36 6.36
N MET A 23 1.73 -3.89 6.72
CA MET A 23 2.76 -4.75 7.29
C MET A 23 2.37 -5.28 8.68
N HIS A 24 1.66 -4.50 9.51
CA HIS A 24 1.12 -5.01 10.76
C HIS A 24 0.01 -6.04 10.54
N GLU A 25 -0.94 -5.74 9.65
CA GLU A 25 -2.06 -6.62 9.34
C GLU A 25 -1.57 -7.97 8.81
N LEU A 26 -0.50 -7.99 8.02
CA LEU A 26 0.02 -9.20 7.39
C LEU A 26 1.18 -9.84 8.17
N PHE A 27 1.59 -9.30 9.31
CA PHE A 27 2.86 -9.65 9.97
C PHE A 27 3.08 -11.14 10.22
N ASP A 28 2.03 -11.86 10.62
CA ASP A 28 2.11 -13.27 10.98
C ASP A 28 2.02 -14.20 9.76
N VAL A 29 1.63 -13.65 8.61
CA VAL A 29 1.36 -14.41 7.40
C VAL A 29 2.28 -14.05 6.22
N VAL A 30 3.03 -12.97 6.29
CA VAL A 30 4.02 -12.65 5.26
C VAL A 30 5.41 -12.93 5.82
N ASP A 31 6.24 -13.59 5.01
CA ASP A 31 7.62 -13.93 5.37
C ASP A 31 8.55 -12.77 5.01
N TYR A 32 8.32 -12.14 3.84
CA TYR A 32 9.12 -11.01 3.38
C TYR A 32 8.27 -9.91 2.75
N TYR A 33 8.57 -8.67 3.09
CA TYR A 33 8.03 -7.47 2.46
C TYR A 33 9.06 -6.89 1.50
N VAL A 34 8.75 -6.89 0.21
CA VAL A 34 9.60 -6.32 -0.84
C VAL A 34 9.09 -4.92 -1.15
N VAL A 35 9.76 -3.91 -0.62
CA VAL A 35 9.36 -2.51 -0.76
C VAL A 35 10.30 -1.83 -1.72
N VAL A 36 9.78 -1.49 -2.90
CA VAL A 36 10.52 -0.74 -3.93
C VAL A 36 10.11 0.72 -3.86
N GLU A 37 11.08 1.62 -3.71
CA GLU A 37 10.83 3.07 -3.63
C GLU A 37 11.73 3.83 -4.61
N ALA A 38 11.16 4.77 -5.37
CA ALA A 38 11.91 5.65 -6.26
C ALA A 38 12.02 7.09 -5.75
N THR A 39 13.06 7.81 -6.18
CA THR A 39 13.21 9.26 -6.03
C THR A 39 12.33 10.06 -6.99
N THR A 40 11.59 9.41 -7.88
CA THR A 40 10.62 10.01 -8.80
C THR A 40 9.23 9.41 -8.55
N THR A 41 8.20 10.24 -8.40
CA THR A 41 6.80 9.78 -8.32
C THR A 41 6.30 9.26 -9.68
N PHE A 42 5.21 8.51 -9.71
CA PHE A 42 4.55 8.14 -10.97
C PHE A 42 4.08 9.34 -11.80
N SER A 43 3.83 10.48 -11.16
CA SER A 43 3.54 11.75 -11.84
C SER A 43 4.78 12.51 -12.34
N GLY A 44 5.98 11.94 -12.18
CA GLY A 44 7.24 12.52 -12.68
C GLY A 44 7.85 13.59 -11.77
N LYS A 45 7.35 13.74 -10.53
CA LYS A 45 7.89 14.72 -9.57
C LYS A 45 9.03 14.10 -8.79
N SER A 46 10.09 14.88 -8.55
CA SER A 46 11.16 14.46 -7.64
C SER A 46 10.64 14.36 -6.21
N LYS A 47 11.08 13.33 -5.48
CA LYS A 47 10.81 13.12 -4.06
C LYS A 47 12.05 12.55 -3.36
N SER A 48 12.18 12.85 -2.08
CA SER A 48 13.14 12.15 -1.21
C SER A 48 12.66 10.74 -0.91
N LEU A 49 13.60 9.82 -0.62
CA LEU A 49 13.27 8.48 -0.15
C LEU A 49 12.79 8.55 1.30
N ILE A 50 11.57 8.10 1.54
CA ILE A 50 10.89 8.19 2.85
C ILE A 50 11.23 6.99 3.72
N ILE A 51 11.36 5.78 3.14
CA ILE A 51 11.62 4.57 3.93
C ILE A 51 12.94 4.66 4.72
N PRO A 52 14.06 5.16 4.16
CA PRO A 52 15.29 5.37 4.93
C PRO A 52 15.13 6.42 6.02
N GLU A 53 14.48 7.55 5.72
CA GLU A 53 14.23 8.64 6.68
C GLU A 53 13.40 8.16 7.88
N LYS A 54 12.41 7.30 7.61
CA LYS A 54 11.46 6.79 8.61
C LYS A 54 11.73 5.35 9.03
N ARG A 55 12.95 4.84 8.80
CA ARG A 55 13.32 3.43 9.06
C ARG A 55 13.02 2.98 10.49
N HIS A 56 13.13 3.88 11.46
CA HIS A 56 12.80 3.62 12.87
C HIS A 56 11.36 3.11 13.08
N LEU A 57 10.40 3.51 12.25
CA LEU A 57 9.02 2.99 12.31
C LEU A 57 8.93 1.52 11.92
N PHE A 58 9.85 1.05 11.07
CA PHE A 58 9.83 -0.30 10.52
C PHE A 58 10.68 -1.31 11.30
N LYS A 59 11.20 -0.95 12.48
CA LYS A 59 12.09 -1.79 13.28
C LYS A 59 11.51 -3.18 13.59
N LYS A 60 10.18 -3.30 13.78
CA LYS A 60 9.50 -4.58 14.00
C LYS A 60 9.63 -5.53 12.80
N PHE A 61 9.77 -4.98 11.60
CA PHE A 61 9.77 -5.71 10.34
C PHE A 61 11.17 -5.89 9.76
N GLU A 62 12.22 -5.44 10.45
CA GLU A 62 13.58 -5.33 9.91
C GLU A 62 14.07 -6.65 9.30
N GLU A 63 13.81 -7.77 9.97
CA GLU A 63 14.22 -9.11 9.51
C GLU A 63 13.40 -9.61 8.30
N LYS A 64 12.21 -9.05 8.08
CA LYS A 64 11.32 -9.39 6.96
C LYS A 64 11.38 -8.37 5.82
N LEU A 65 12.03 -7.22 6.01
CA LEU A 65 11.95 -6.09 5.08
C LEU A 65 13.11 -6.10 4.08
N ILE A 66 12.77 -6.41 2.82
CA ILE A 66 13.64 -6.28 1.67
C ILE A 66 13.36 -4.92 1.02
N TYR A 67 14.25 -3.95 1.21
CA TYR A 67 14.10 -2.59 0.68
C TYR A 67 14.97 -2.37 -0.54
N PHE A 68 14.37 -1.88 -1.63
CA PHE A 68 15.08 -1.60 -2.89
C PHE A 68 14.87 -0.13 -3.32
N PRO A 69 15.86 0.74 -3.12
CA PRO A 69 15.79 2.13 -3.55
C PRO A 69 16.20 2.31 -5.03
N ILE A 70 15.42 3.10 -5.76
CA ILE A 70 15.73 3.58 -7.11
C ILE A 70 16.11 5.06 -7.00
N VAL A 71 17.41 5.34 -7.11
CA VAL A 71 18.00 6.67 -6.84
C VAL A 71 18.25 7.52 -8.09
N HIS A 72 17.99 7.00 -9.28
CA HIS A 72 18.15 7.73 -10.53
C HIS A 72 16.81 8.25 -11.05
N ASP A 73 16.86 9.36 -11.79
CA ASP A 73 15.66 9.97 -12.36
C ASP A 73 15.00 9.05 -13.38
N LEU A 74 13.70 8.84 -13.22
CA LEU A 74 12.88 8.05 -14.12
C LEU A 74 12.25 8.96 -15.18
N ASN A 75 13.09 9.42 -16.11
CA ASN A 75 12.73 10.31 -17.22
C ASN A 75 11.97 9.59 -18.34
N PHE A 76 10.81 9.05 -18.01
CA PHE A 76 9.88 8.44 -18.96
C PHE A 76 8.77 9.41 -19.39
N SER A 77 8.15 9.16 -20.55
CA SER A 77 7.14 10.05 -21.12
C SER A 77 5.82 10.05 -20.35
N ASP A 78 5.48 8.95 -19.68
CA ASP A 78 4.21 8.77 -18.99
C ASP A 78 4.34 8.04 -17.66
N ALA A 79 3.25 8.05 -16.89
CA ALA A 79 3.19 7.48 -15.55
C ALA A 79 3.31 5.95 -15.55
N TRP A 80 2.75 5.29 -16.55
CA TRP A 80 2.72 3.84 -16.66
C TRP A 80 4.12 3.28 -16.93
N GLN A 81 4.93 3.97 -17.72
CA GLN A 81 6.33 3.59 -17.93
C GLN A 81 7.16 3.70 -16.65
N ARG A 82 6.97 4.76 -15.84
CA ARG A 82 7.62 4.89 -14.53
C ARG A 82 7.20 3.76 -13.59
N GLU A 83 5.90 3.49 -13.54
CA GLU A 83 5.33 2.43 -12.73
C GLU A 83 5.85 1.05 -13.15
N GLN A 84 5.84 0.75 -14.45
CA GLN A 84 6.37 -0.49 -15.00
C GLN A 84 7.86 -0.65 -14.68
N PHE A 85 8.67 0.41 -14.79
CA PHE A 85 10.08 0.34 -14.43
C PHE A 85 10.28 0.04 -12.94
N GLN A 86 9.53 0.70 -12.06
CA GLN A 86 9.57 0.42 -10.62
C GLN A 86 9.11 -1.01 -10.32
N ARG A 87 8.10 -1.50 -11.06
CA ARG A 87 7.59 -2.87 -11.00
C ARG A 87 8.65 -3.89 -11.42
N ASP A 88 9.35 -3.66 -12.51
CA ASP A 88 10.42 -4.53 -13.00
C ASP A 88 11.59 -4.62 -12.00
N CYS A 89 11.81 -3.57 -11.20
CA CYS A 89 12.81 -3.59 -10.14
C CYS A 89 12.48 -4.57 -9.00
N ILE A 90 11.23 -5.02 -8.86
CA ILE A 90 10.88 -6.11 -7.93
C ILE A 90 11.69 -7.37 -8.26
N LEU A 91 11.85 -7.70 -9.55
CA LEU A 91 12.62 -8.87 -9.99
C LEU A 91 14.11 -8.78 -9.62
N ARG A 92 14.61 -7.56 -9.38
CA ARG A 92 15.98 -7.31 -8.90
C ARG A 92 16.08 -7.33 -7.38
N ALA A 93 14.98 -7.05 -6.69
CA ALA A 93 14.90 -7.00 -5.24
C ALA A 93 14.64 -8.38 -4.61
N ILE A 94 13.83 -9.20 -5.28
CA ILE A 94 13.48 -10.54 -4.82
C ILE A 94 14.72 -11.45 -4.81
N PRO A 95 14.92 -12.30 -3.77
CA PRO A 95 16.05 -13.22 -3.71
C PRO A 95 16.08 -14.22 -4.88
N HIS A 96 17.26 -14.49 -5.44
CA HIS A 96 17.40 -15.54 -6.47
C HIS A 96 17.21 -16.97 -5.94
N SER A 97 17.04 -17.13 -4.63
CA SER A 97 16.83 -18.41 -3.94
C SER A 97 15.36 -18.79 -3.73
N LEU A 98 14.42 -18.12 -4.40
CA LEU A 98 13.00 -18.51 -4.39
C LEU A 98 12.83 -19.94 -4.89
N LYS A 99 11.82 -20.62 -4.34
CA LYS A 99 11.43 -21.98 -4.70
C LYS A 99 10.15 -21.95 -5.52
N ASP A 100 9.92 -22.98 -6.33
CA ASP A 100 8.74 -23.08 -7.21
C ASP A 100 7.39 -23.00 -6.46
N GLN A 101 7.40 -23.33 -5.16
CA GLN A 101 6.23 -23.30 -4.29
C GLN A 101 6.03 -21.95 -3.58
N ASP A 102 7.02 -21.06 -3.60
CA ASP A 102 6.95 -19.76 -2.95
C ASP A 102 5.97 -18.85 -3.71
N ILE A 103 5.36 -17.91 -3.00
CA ILE A 103 4.31 -17.06 -3.53
C ILE A 103 4.80 -15.64 -3.56
N VAL A 104 4.70 -15.00 -4.72
CA VAL A 104 5.02 -13.58 -4.91
C VAL A 104 3.72 -12.85 -5.19
N MET A 105 3.37 -11.93 -4.31
CA MET A 105 2.22 -11.05 -4.47
C MET A 105 2.70 -9.67 -4.89
N LEU A 106 1.94 -9.02 -5.78
CA LEU A 106 2.18 -7.64 -6.19
C LEU A 106 0.84 -6.91 -6.13
N HIS A 107 0.80 -5.88 -5.30
CA HIS A 107 -0.40 -5.09 -5.03
C HIS A 107 -0.04 -3.62 -4.82
N ASP A 108 -1.02 -2.75 -5.06
CA ASP A 108 -0.93 -1.39 -4.59
C ASP A 108 -0.90 -1.37 -3.05
N CYS A 109 -0.38 -0.28 -2.47
CA CYS A 109 -0.12 -0.20 -1.04
C CYS A 109 -1.41 -0.39 -0.20
N ASP A 110 -2.53 0.12 -0.71
CA ASP A 110 -3.87 0.06 -0.11
C ASP A 110 -4.68 -1.20 -0.47
N GLU A 111 -4.21 -2.03 -1.41
CA GLU A 111 -4.82 -3.30 -1.79
C GLU A 111 -4.38 -4.45 -0.84
N ILE A 112 -4.80 -4.37 0.43
CA ILE A 112 -4.35 -5.29 1.48
C ILE A 112 -5.10 -6.64 1.40
N PRO A 113 -4.42 -7.76 1.10
CA PRO A 113 -5.07 -9.06 1.00
C PRO A 113 -5.62 -9.53 2.35
N ASN A 114 -6.67 -10.36 2.30
CA ASN A 114 -7.22 -10.97 3.50
C ASN A 114 -6.23 -11.99 4.09
N ARG A 115 -5.80 -11.76 5.34
CA ARG A 115 -4.88 -12.62 6.10
C ARG A 115 -5.29 -14.10 6.06
N THR A 116 -6.56 -14.40 6.31
CA THR A 116 -7.09 -15.77 6.37
C THR A 116 -6.94 -16.51 5.04
N ILE A 117 -7.07 -15.80 3.92
CA ILE A 117 -6.85 -16.39 2.59
C ILE A 117 -5.38 -16.80 2.43
N LEU A 118 -4.44 -15.96 2.88
CA LEU A 118 -3.00 -16.29 2.85
C LEU A 118 -2.65 -17.49 3.73
N GLU A 119 -3.31 -17.64 4.88
CA GLU A 119 -3.17 -18.83 5.75
C GLU A 119 -3.71 -20.09 5.08
N PHE A 120 -4.83 -19.99 4.38
CA PHE A 120 -5.42 -21.11 3.64
C PHE A 120 -4.56 -21.52 2.46
N ILE A 121 -3.96 -20.56 1.75
CA ILE A 121 -2.99 -20.86 0.71
C ILE A 121 -1.76 -21.56 1.30
N ARG A 122 -1.17 -21.02 2.38
CA ARG A 122 0.02 -21.61 3.02
C ARG A 122 -0.23 -23.02 3.54
N SER A 123 -1.41 -23.27 4.09
CA SER A 123 -1.81 -24.60 4.58
C SER A 123 -2.23 -25.57 3.47
N GLY A 124 -2.25 -25.12 2.20
CA GLY A 124 -2.67 -25.93 1.06
C GLY A 124 -4.18 -26.17 0.98
N LYS A 125 -4.99 -25.48 1.78
CA LYS A 125 -6.46 -25.54 1.70
C LYS A 125 -7.00 -24.87 0.43
N ILE A 126 -6.27 -23.88 -0.07
CA ILE A 126 -6.53 -23.22 -1.35
C ILE A 126 -5.30 -23.44 -2.24
N ALA A 127 -5.52 -24.05 -3.40
CA ALA A 127 -4.49 -24.13 -4.44
C ALA A 127 -4.55 -22.87 -5.30
N LEU A 128 -3.39 -22.26 -5.56
CA LEU A 128 -3.27 -21.17 -6.51
C LEU A 128 -3.28 -21.71 -7.95
N ASN A 129 -3.78 -20.90 -8.87
CA ASN A 129 -3.62 -21.19 -10.30
C ASN A 129 -2.14 -21.03 -10.68
N PRO A 130 -1.50 -22.04 -11.30
CA PRO A 130 -0.09 -21.99 -11.67
C PRO A 130 0.24 -20.87 -12.67
N ASN A 131 -0.74 -20.37 -13.41
CA ASN A 131 -0.57 -19.23 -14.33
C ASN A 131 -0.78 -17.87 -13.64
N GLY A 132 -0.94 -17.85 -12.31
CA GLY A 132 -1.29 -16.66 -11.53
C GLY A 132 -2.79 -16.51 -11.33
N CYS A 133 -3.16 -15.70 -10.33
CA CYS A 133 -4.55 -15.37 -10.01
C CYS A 133 -4.66 -13.96 -9.44
N THR A 134 -5.86 -13.39 -9.53
CA THR A 134 -6.24 -12.15 -8.84
C THR A 134 -7.12 -12.47 -7.64
N PHE A 135 -6.92 -11.77 -6.54
CA PHE A 135 -7.83 -11.87 -5.39
C PHE A 135 -8.99 -10.89 -5.58
N PRO A 136 -10.25 -11.34 -5.46
CA PRO A 136 -11.37 -10.42 -5.41
C PRO A 136 -11.26 -9.56 -4.15
N MET A 137 -11.54 -8.26 -4.29
CA MET A 137 -11.50 -7.29 -3.21
C MET A 137 -12.70 -6.34 -3.30
N ASP A 138 -13.20 -5.92 -2.14
CA ASP A 138 -14.15 -4.83 -2.05
C ASP A 138 -13.42 -3.49 -2.11
N LEU A 139 -13.88 -2.57 -2.98
CA LEU A 139 -13.31 -1.23 -3.07
C LEU A 139 -13.96 -0.31 -2.03
N TRP A 140 -13.14 0.22 -1.14
CA TRP A 140 -13.56 1.20 -0.15
C TRP A 140 -12.77 2.50 -0.30
N TYR A 141 -13.47 3.64 -0.38
CA TYR A 141 -12.84 4.95 -0.53
C TYR A 141 -13.02 5.79 0.74
N PHE A 142 -11.92 6.08 1.43
CA PHE A 142 -11.91 6.85 2.67
C PHE A 142 -10.96 8.03 2.59
N SER A 143 -11.12 9.01 3.48
CA SER A 143 -10.09 10.04 3.70
C SER A 143 -9.93 10.23 5.20
N MET A 144 -8.71 10.03 5.69
CA MET A 144 -8.33 10.09 7.10
C MET A 144 -7.44 11.31 7.35
N ASN A 145 -7.47 11.86 8.57
CA ASN A 145 -6.69 13.01 9.02
C ASN A 145 -6.82 14.25 8.11
N PHE A 146 -7.74 15.16 8.46
CA PHE A 146 -7.87 16.45 7.78
C PHE A 146 -6.67 17.36 8.12
N PRO A 147 -5.75 17.64 7.17
CA PRO A 147 -4.64 18.53 7.47
C PRO A 147 -5.16 19.97 7.59
N PRO A 148 -4.51 20.80 8.42
CA PRO A 148 -5.00 22.15 8.74
C PRO A 148 -4.81 23.18 7.61
N PHE A 149 -4.22 22.82 6.46
CA PHE A 149 -3.77 23.77 5.44
C PHE A 149 -4.62 23.79 4.15
N ALA A 150 -4.50 24.88 3.39
CA ALA A 150 -5.44 25.27 2.34
C ALA A 150 -5.36 24.48 1.02
N ASP A 151 -4.27 23.77 0.76
CA ASP A 151 -4.00 23.11 -0.55
C ASP A 151 -4.48 21.65 -0.64
N VAL A 152 -5.36 21.22 0.26
CA VAL A 152 -5.99 19.90 0.16
C VAL A 152 -7.35 19.96 -0.51
N TRP A 153 -7.63 18.91 -1.29
CA TRP A 153 -8.94 18.68 -1.88
C TRP A 153 -10.03 18.72 -0.79
N ARG A 154 -11.05 19.56 -1.01
CA ARG A 154 -12.19 19.74 -0.10
C ARG A 154 -13.41 19.01 -0.67
N PRO A 155 -13.77 17.82 -0.17
CA PRO A 155 -15.00 17.16 -0.61
C PRO A 155 -16.23 18.03 -0.31
N PRO A 156 -17.24 18.05 -1.19
CA PRO A 156 -18.41 18.92 -1.05
C PRO A 156 -19.26 18.62 0.20
N ASN A 157 -19.21 17.39 0.72
CA ASN A 157 -20.05 16.92 1.82
C ASN A 157 -19.26 16.72 3.14
N ARG A 158 -18.21 17.50 3.39
CA ARG A 158 -17.46 17.43 4.65
C ARG A 158 -17.20 18.81 5.23
N GLY A 159 -17.97 19.17 6.26
CA GLY A 159 -17.81 20.43 6.96
C GLY A 159 -18.51 20.41 8.32
N ALA A 160 -18.05 21.26 9.23
CA ALA A 160 -18.76 21.57 10.45
C ALA A 160 -19.40 22.95 10.31
N VAL A 161 -20.66 23.09 10.70
CA VAL A 161 -21.33 24.38 10.78
C VAL A 161 -21.51 24.73 12.25
N PRO A 162 -21.03 25.91 12.72
CA PRO A 162 -21.29 26.32 14.09
C PRO A 162 -22.79 26.35 14.36
N PHE A 163 -23.21 25.82 15.52
CA PHE A 163 -24.62 25.75 15.88
C PHE A 163 -25.35 27.09 15.74
N LYS A 164 -24.67 28.20 16.05
CA LYS A 164 -25.21 29.56 15.88
C LYS A 164 -25.71 29.85 14.45
N LYS A 165 -25.04 29.32 13.43
CA LYS A 165 -25.41 29.53 12.01
C LYS A 165 -26.61 28.68 11.57
N ILE A 166 -26.85 27.54 12.21
CA ILE A 166 -28.01 26.67 11.91
C ILE A 166 -29.20 26.89 12.85
N ARG A 167 -29.02 27.60 13.97
CA ARG A 167 -30.06 27.85 14.97
C ARG A 167 -31.34 28.49 14.38
N SER A 168 -31.19 29.43 13.45
CA SER A 168 -32.33 30.10 12.80
C SER A 168 -33.11 29.18 11.86
N TYR A 169 -32.46 28.18 11.25
CA TYR A 169 -33.11 27.23 10.35
C TYR A 169 -33.97 26.20 11.09
N LEU A 170 -33.64 25.89 12.35
CA LEU A 170 -34.42 24.96 13.19
C LEU A 170 -35.78 25.52 13.62
N GLN A 171 -35.93 26.86 13.66
CA GLN A 171 -37.20 27.49 14.04
C GLN A 171 -38.31 27.35 12.98
N HIS A 172 -37.95 26.92 11.76
CA HIS A 172 -38.86 26.74 10.64
C HIS A 172 -39.13 25.27 10.30
N ILE A 173 -38.53 24.33 11.03
CA ILE A 173 -38.76 22.90 10.88
C ILE A 173 -39.82 22.51 11.92
N SER A 174 -41.10 22.57 11.54
CA SER A 174 -42.12 21.80 12.25
C SER A 174 -41.86 20.32 11.96
N LEU A 175 -41.59 19.55 13.00
CA LEU A 175 -41.66 18.10 12.94
C LEU A 175 -43.11 17.73 13.19
N ASP A 176 -43.88 17.58 12.11
CA ASP A 176 -45.15 16.84 12.12
C ASP A 176 -44.87 15.34 12.00
#